data_AF-A0A376P7H6-F1
#
_entry.id   AF-A0A376P7H6-F1
#
_cell.length_a   1.000
_cell.length_b   1.000
_cell.length_c   1.000
_cell.angle_alpha   90.00
_cell.angle_beta   90.00
_cell.angle_gamma   90.00
#
_symmetry.space_group_name_H-M   'P 1'
#
loop_
_entity.id
_entity.type
_entity.pdbx_description
1 polymer ?
#
loop_
_entity_poly.entity_id
_entity_poly.type
_entity_poly.pdbx_seq_one_letter_code
_entity_poly.pdbx_strand_id
1 'polypeptide(L)'
;MLGEPLKLRHALAKYMRRGSDLESWWYVQDGKDAFQFRPGKVCHLMNPDINQEIYGMPEYLGALLSASLSHSADMFRKLYYDNGSHAGCIIYIGAAQVNRESMDSLKETLQGARGGGAFKNVLIHAPNGGKEGVQILPFQQITAKDEFMKC
;
A
#
# COMPACT_ATOMS: atom_id res chain seq x y z
N MET A 1 39.88 22.91 30.86
CA MET A 1 39.91 23.58 29.56
C MET A 1 38.48 23.62 29.03
N LEU A 2 37.83 24.78 29.06
CA LEU A 2 36.48 25.01 28.53
C LEU A 2 36.65 25.71 27.18
N GLY A 3 36.06 25.18 26.09
CA GLY A 3 36.15 25.80 24.76
C GLY A 3 36.25 24.84 23.57
N GLU A 4 36.50 23.54 23.79
CA GLU A 4 36.52 22.57 22.69
C GLU A 4 35.11 22.01 22.40
N PRO A 5 34.75 21.79 21.11
CA PRO A 5 33.44 21.28 20.72
C PRO A 5 33.25 19.83 21.18
N LEU A 6 32.10 19.56 21.80
CA LEU A 6 31.71 18.24 22.26
C LEU A 6 31.27 17.37 21.08
N LYS A 7 31.98 16.27 20.83
CA LYS A 7 31.60 15.30 19.80
C LYS A 7 30.43 14.44 20.29
N LEU A 8 29.25 14.65 19.71
CA LEU A 8 28.09 13.80 19.92
C LEU A 8 28.10 12.65 18.90
N ARG A 9 27.72 11.45 19.35
CA ARG A 9 27.50 10.28 18.48
C ARG A 9 26.05 9.87 18.61
N HIS A 10 25.38 9.67 17.49
CA HIS A 10 24.00 9.20 17.52
C HIS A 10 23.97 7.71 17.87
N ALA A 11 23.01 7.33 18.70
CA ALA A 11 22.62 5.94 18.91
C ALA A 11 21.23 5.75 18.31
N LEU A 12 21.02 4.66 17.57
CA LEU A 12 19.71 4.39 16.96
C LEU A 12 18.68 4.12 18.05
N ALA A 13 17.66 4.98 18.15
CA ALA A 13 16.62 4.90 19.19
C ALA A 13 15.93 3.53 19.25
N LYS A 14 15.79 2.83 18.11
CA LYS A 14 15.25 1.46 18.01
C LYS A 14 15.87 0.49 19.02
N TYR A 15 17.17 0.62 19.28
CA TYR A 15 17.93 -0.30 20.14
C TYR A 15 18.21 0.27 21.53
N MET A 16 17.80 1.50 21.82
CA MET A 16 17.98 2.12 23.13
C MET A 16 16.91 1.62 24.11
N ARG A 17 17.30 1.32 25.34
CA ARG A 17 16.39 0.98 26.45
C ARG A 17 16.77 1.77 27.69
N ARG A 18 15.78 2.39 28.34
CA ARG A 18 15.92 2.99 29.68
C ARG A 18 15.91 1.88 30.72
N GLY A 19 16.82 1.96 31.70
CA GLY A 19 16.78 1.09 32.88
C GLY A 19 15.54 1.37 33.74
N SER A 20 15.13 0.40 34.55
CA SER A 20 14.03 0.56 35.52
C SER A 20 14.36 1.56 36.63
N ASP A 21 15.64 1.84 36.84
CA ASP A 21 16.15 2.90 37.72
C ASP A 21 15.90 4.32 37.18
N LEU A 22 15.39 4.43 35.95
CA LEU A 22 15.20 5.69 35.24
C LEU A 22 16.48 6.53 35.14
N GLU A 23 17.66 5.92 35.21
CA GLU A 23 18.97 6.57 35.13
C GLU A 23 19.90 5.89 34.13
N SER A 24 19.85 4.56 34.05
CA SER A 24 20.67 3.75 33.16
C SER A 24 20.15 3.75 31.72
N TRP A 25 21.06 3.56 30.78
CA TRP A 25 20.75 3.36 29.37
C TRP A 25 21.48 2.13 28.84
N TRP A 26 20.78 1.38 27.98
CA TRP A 26 21.29 0.17 27.37
C TRP A 26 21.08 0.21 25.86
N TYR A 27 22.02 -0.37 25.12
CA TYR A 27 21.90 -0.66 23.70
C TYR A 27 21.70 -2.17 23.54
N VAL A 28 20.52 -2.56 23.09
CA VAL A 28 20.10 -3.97 23.02
C VAL A 28 19.75 -4.30 21.58
N GLN A 29 20.45 -5.28 21.01
CA GLN A 29 20.18 -5.82 19.69
C GLN A 29 19.93 -7.32 19.81
N ASP A 30 19.04 -7.84 18.97
CA ASP A 30 18.82 -9.27 18.90
C ASP A 30 20.11 -10.00 18.50
N GLY A 31 20.39 -11.12 19.16
CA GLY A 31 21.60 -11.92 18.95
C GLY A 31 22.94 -11.27 19.35
N LYS A 32 22.94 -10.18 20.11
CA LYS A 32 24.16 -9.55 20.63
C LYS A 32 24.06 -9.27 22.13
N ASP A 33 25.21 -9.22 22.78
CA ASP A 33 25.29 -8.79 24.17
C ASP A 33 24.77 -7.36 24.33
N ALA A 34 23.98 -7.16 25.38
CA ALA A 34 23.49 -5.84 25.75
C ALA A 34 24.66 -4.97 26.21
N PHE A 35 24.75 -3.76 25.66
CA PHE A 35 25.79 -2.80 26.03
C PHE A 35 25.21 -1.72 26.95
N GLN A 36 25.73 -1.61 28.16
CA GLN A 36 25.35 -0.52 29.07
C GLN A 36 26.16 0.74 28.77
N PHE A 37 25.49 1.88 28.64
CA PHE A 37 26.16 3.17 28.59
C PHE A 37 26.60 3.59 29.99
N ARG A 38 27.74 4.29 30.06
CA ARG A 38 28.17 4.93 31.31
C ARG A 38 27.14 5.97 31.75
N PRO A 39 26.83 6.09 33.06
CA PRO A 39 25.91 7.10 33.58
C PRO A 39 26.27 8.52 33.10
N GLY A 40 25.24 9.33 32.79
CA GLY A 40 25.39 10.71 32.31
C GLY A 40 26.00 10.88 30.91
N LYS A 41 26.24 9.79 30.15
CA LYS A 41 26.79 9.86 28.79
C LYS A 41 25.75 9.82 27.67
N VAL A 42 24.49 9.66 28.00
CA VAL A 42 23.37 9.67 27.04
C VAL A 42 22.52 10.92 27.31
N CYS A 43 22.38 11.76 26.28
CA CYS A 43 21.39 12.82 26.25
C CYS A 43 20.16 12.29 25.50
N HIS A 44 19.01 12.22 26.18
CA HIS A 44 17.77 11.74 25.60
C HIS A 44 16.91 12.92 25.17
N LEU A 45 16.89 13.19 23.86
CA LEU A 45 15.98 14.15 23.27
C LEU A 45 14.66 13.43 22.97
N MET A 46 13.57 13.88 23.59
CA MET A 46 12.26 13.25 23.47
C MET A 46 11.19 14.27 23.13
N ASN A 47 10.29 13.88 22.23
CA ASN A 47 9.06 14.61 21.97
C ASN A 47 8.05 14.36 23.09
N PRO A 48 7.07 15.26 23.32
CA PRO A 48 6.00 15.02 24.29
C PRO A 48 5.22 13.74 24.01
N ASP A 49 4.98 12.94 25.04
CA ASP A 49 4.07 11.78 25.03
C ASP A 49 3.03 11.99 26.15
N ILE A 50 1.76 11.73 25.85
CA ILE A 50 0.65 11.92 26.80
C ILE A 50 0.42 10.70 27.70
N ASN A 51 0.99 9.54 27.34
CA ASN A 51 0.73 8.27 28.02
C ASN A 51 1.85 7.89 28.99
N GLN A 52 3.05 8.44 28.82
CA GLN A 52 4.23 8.09 29.61
C GLN A 52 5.28 9.22 29.65
N GLU A 53 6.24 9.08 30.55
CA GLU A 53 7.35 10.03 30.73
C GLU A 53 8.74 9.44 30.37
N ILE A 54 8.79 8.19 29.88
CA ILE A 54 10.06 7.47 29.66
C ILE A 54 10.61 7.68 28.24
N TYR A 55 9.73 7.65 27.24
CA TYR A 55 10.07 7.83 25.82
C TYR A 55 9.20 8.90 25.17
N GLY A 56 9.70 9.47 24.07
CA GLY A 56 8.90 10.39 23.26
C GLY A 56 8.04 9.68 22.22
N MET A 57 6.94 10.32 21.84
CA MET A 57 6.04 9.85 20.80
C MET A 57 6.49 10.35 19.42
N PRO A 58 6.65 9.46 18.41
CA PRO A 58 6.99 9.89 17.05
C PRO A 58 5.85 10.67 16.38
N GLU A 59 6.15 11.85 15.82
CA GLU A 59 5.16 12.72 15.15
C GLU A 59 4.49 12.07 13.95
N TYR A 60 5.20 11.19 13.23
CA TYR A 60 4.65 10.51 12.06
C TYR A 60 3.48 9.57 12.38
N LEU A 61 3.26 9.20 13.66
CA LEU A 61 2.10 8.41 14.05
C LEU A 61 0.78 9.12 13.69
N GLY A 62 0.73 10.45 13.85
CA GLY A 62 -0.44 11.25 13.43
C GLY A 62 -0.63 11.30 11.91
N ALA A 63 0.43 11.08 11.13
CA ALA A 63 0.39 11.09 9.67
C ALA A 63 0.10 9.72 9.05
N LEU A 64 0.01 8.64 9.84
CA LEU A 64 -0.14 7.27 9.32
C LEU A 64 -1.37 7.09 8.42
N LEU A 65 -2.50 7.69 8.79
CA LEU A 65 -3.73 7.63 7.97
C LEU A 65 -3.53 8.34 6.62
N SER A 66 -2.90 9.51 6.61
CA SER A 66 -2.61 10.24 5.38
C SER A 66 -1.61 9.49 4.49
N ALA A 67 -0.57 8.91 5.07
CA ALA A 67 0.38 8.07 4.36
C ALA A 67 -0.28 6.82 3.77
N SER A 68 -1.18 6.17 4.52
CA SER A 68 -1.93 4.99 4.07
C SER A 68 -2.89 5.31 2.91
N LEU A 69 -3.61 6.44 3.00
CA LEU A 69 -4.47 6.91 1.92
C LEU A 69 -3.68 7.25 0.66
N SER A 70 -2.54 7.94 0.82
CA SER A 70 -1.65 8.26 -0.29
C SER A 70 -1.12 6.99 -0.96
N HIS A 71 -0.64 6.03 -0.16
CA HIS A 71 -0.18 4.74 -0.66
C HIS A 71 -1.29 3.99 -1.42
N SER A 72 -2.51 3.98 -0.88
CA SER A 72 -3.66 3.33 -1.54
C SER A 72 -3.99 3.98 -2.88
N ALA A 73 -3.93 5.31 -2.97
CA ALA A 73 -4.15 6.05 -4.21
C ALA A 73 -3.07 5.74 -5.26
N ASP A 74 -1.80 5.67 -4.84
CA ASP A 74 -0.70 5.32 -5.73
C ASP A 74 -0.77 3.87 -6.22
N MET A 75 -1.14 2.94 -5.32
CA MET A 75 -1.40 1.56 -5.68
C MET A 75 -2.57 1.45 -6.67
N PHE A 76 -3.64 2.23 -6.48
CA PHE A 76 -4.74 2.27 -7.44
C PHE A 76 -4.27 2.75 -8.82
N ARG A 77 -3.50 3.85 -8.89
CA ARG A 77 -2.96 4.37 -10.16
C ARG A 77 -2.03 3.37 -10.85
N LYS A 78 -1.16 2.73 -10.07
CA LYS A 78 -0.25 1.69 -10.58
C LYS A 78 -1.04 0.52 -11.17
N LEU A 79 -2.00 -0.02 -10.42
CA LEU A 79 -2.84 -1.12 -10.90
C LEU A 79 -3.69 -0.72 -12.11
N TYR A 80 -4.13 0.54 -12.16
CA TYR A 80 -4.83 1.08 -13.32
C TYR A 80 -3.93 1.11 -14.56
N TYR A 81 -2.69 1.58 -14.44
CA TYR A 81 -1.71 1.61 -15.52
C TYR A 81 -1.29 0.21 -15.96
N ASP A 82 -0.87 -0.65 -15.02
CA ASP A 82 -0.35 -1.99 -15.29
C ASP A 82 -1.38 -2.88 -16.01
N ASN A 83 -2.68 -2.68 -15.76
CA ASN A 83 -3.73 -3.50 -16.35
C ASN A 83 -4.05 -3.16 -17.81
N GLY A 84 -3.55 -2.03 -18.35
CA GLY A 84 -3.68 -1.65 -19.77
C GLY A 84 -5.10 -1.55 -20.34
N SER A 85 -6.13 -1.91 -19.55
CA SER A 85 -7.54 -1.94 -19.91
C SER A 85 -8.27 -1.04 -18.93
N HIS A 86 -8.74 0.09 -19.45
CA HIS A 86 -9.44 1.14 -18.71
C HIS A 86 -10.71 0.68 -18.00
N ALA A 87 -11.18 -0.54 -18.21
CA ALA A 87 -12.31 -1.12 -17.50
C ALA A 87 -12.33 -2.63 -17.69
N GLY A 88 -12.91 -3.36 -16.72
CA GLY A 88 -13.57 -4.62 -17.08
C GLY A 88 -14.65 -4.33 -18.14
N CYS A 89 -15.04 -5.32 -18.92
CA CYS A 89 -16.21 -5.22 -19.80
C CYS A 89 -17.29 -6.22 -19.36
N ILE A 90 -18.55 -5.84 -19.54
CA ILE A 90 -19.66 -6.79 -19.47
C ILE A 90 -19.84 -7.35 -20.88
N ILE A 91 -19.61 -8.65 -21.06
CA ILE A 91 -19.93 -9.33 -22.32
C ILE A 91 -21.31 -9.95 -22.17
N TYR A 92 -22.25 -9.46 -22.97
CA TYR A 92 -23.62 -9.96 -23.03
C TYR A 92 -23.76 -10.85 -24.26
N ILE A 93 -24.23 -12.08 -24.06
CA ILE A 93 -24.45 -13.05 -25.13
C ILE A 93 -25.93 -13.39 -25.17
N GLY A 94 -26.63 -12.92 -26.22
CA GLY A 94 -28.07 -13.08 -26.42
C GLY A 94 -28.47 -14.20 -27.38
N ALA A 95 -27.48 -14.80 -28.08
CA ALA A 95 -27.72 -15.81 -29.09
C ALA A 95 -28.37 -17.09 -28.50
N ALA A 96 -29.45 -17.56 -29.13
CA ALA A 96 -30.22 -18.73 -28.68
C ALA A 96 -29.46 -20.07 -28.79
N GLN A 97 -28.35 -20.09 -29.54
CA GLN A 97 -27.50 -21.26 -29.77
C GLN A 97 -26.04 -20.82 -29.71
N VAL A 98 -25.39 -20.99 -28.56
CA VAL A 98 -23.93 -20.82 -28.45
C VAL A 98 -23.31 -22.17 -28.16
N ASN A 99 -22.37 -22.59 -29.01
CA ASN A 99 -21.62 -23.83 -28.81
C ASN A 99 -20.85 -23.75 -27.48
N ARG A 100 -20.91 -24.84 -26.70
CA ARG A 100 -20.24 -24.96 -25.41
C ARG A 100 -18.72 -24.75 -25.52
N GLU A 101 -18.11 -25.25 -26.60
CA GLU A 101 -16.68 -25.06 -26.87
C GLU A 101 -16.31 -23.59 -27.08
N SER A 102 -17.17 -22.84 -27.79
CA SER A 102 -16.97 -21.40 -27.99
C SER A 102 -17.10 -20.63 -26.68
N MET A 103 -18.04 -21.00 -25.81
CA MET A 103 -18.18 -20.40 -24.48
C MET A 103 -16.96 -20.65 -23.60
N ASP A 104 -16.40 -21.85 -23.65
CA ASP A 104 -15.25 -22.20 -22.81
C ASP A 104 -13.97 -21.53 -23.32
N SER A 105 -13.76 -21.44 -24.65
CA SER A 105 -12.68 -20.63 -25.23
C SER A 105 -12.79 -19.13 -24.89
N LEU A 106 -14.01 -18.59 -24.87
CA LEU A 106 -14.26 -17.19 -24.53
C LEU A 106 -13.97 -16.92 -23.04
N LYS A 107 -14.36 -17.84 -22.15
CA LYS A 107 -13.98 -17.79 -20.72
C LYS A 107 -12.47 -17.86 -20.54
N GLU A 108 -11.78 -18.75 -21.25
CA GLU A 108 -10.33 -18.90 -21.16
C GLU A 108 -9.61 -17.65 -21.64
N THR A 109 -10.06 -17.07 -22.76
CA THR A 109 -9.54 -15.81 -23.29
C THR A 109 -9.76 -14.65 -22.32
N LEU A 110 -10.95 -14.55 -21.71
CA LEU A 110 -11.27 -13.52 -20.71
C LEU A 110 -10.48 -13.68 -19.40
N GLN A 111 -10.14 -14.92 -19.04
CA GLN A 111 -9.28 -15.21 -17.90
C GLN A 111 -7.80 -14.94 -18.22
N GLY A 112 -7.34 -15.25 -19.43
CA GLY A 112 -5.98 -14.99 -19.90
C GLY A 112 -5.69 -13.52 -20.19
N ALA A 113 -6.69 -12.75 -20.62
CA ALA A 113 -6.62 -11.29 -20.77
C ALA A 113 -6.57 -10.53 -19.43
N ARG A 114 -6.57 -11.23 -18.29
CA ARG A 114 -6.32 -10.63 -16.97
C ARG A 114 -4.83 -10.26 -16.86
N GLY A 115 -4.46 -9.09 -17.35
CA GLY A 115 -3.29 -8.40 -16.81
C GLY A 115 -3.55 -8.12 -15.32
N GLY A 116 -2.68 -8.61 -14.44
CA GLY A 116 -2.53 -8.16 -13.04
C GLY A 116 -3.69 -8.37 -12.03
N GLY A 117 -4.93 -8.59 -12.47
CA GLY A 117 -6.04 -9.02 -11.61
C GLY A 117 -6.82 -7.94 -10.84
N ALA A 118 -6.63 -6.64 -11.10
CA ALA A 118 -7.35 -5.60 -10.33
C ALA A 118 -8.79 -5.31 -10.84
N PHE A 119 -9.10 -5.56 -12.11
CA PHE A 119 -10.45 -5.38 -12.68
C PHE A 119 -11.00 -6.71 -13.22
N LYS A 120 -12.29 -6.99 -12.95
CA LYS A 120 -12.96 -8.23 -13.35
C LYS A 120 -13.88 -8.00 -14.55
N ASN A 121 -13.71 -8.79 -15.61
CA ASN A 121 -14.69 -8.92 -16.68
C ASN A 121 -15.89 -9.72 -16.18
N VAL A 122 -17.11 -9.33 -16.59
CA VAL A 122 -18.36 -10.03 -16.25
C VAL A 122 -18.97 -10.58 -17.52
N LEU A 123 -19.29 -11.88 -17.53
CA LEU A 123 -19.96 -12.54 -18.65
C LEU A 123 -21.41 -12.82 -18.27
N ILE A 124 -22.35 -12.29 -19.06
CA ILE A 124 -23.79 -12.50 -18.89
C ILE A 124 -24.28 -13.28 -20.12
N HIS A 125 -24.78 -14.49 -19.89
CA HIS A 125 -25.40 -15.32 -20.92
C HIS A 125 -26.93 -15.33 -20.73
N ALA A 126 -27.65 -14.75 -21.68
CA ALA A 126 -29.10 -14.58 -21.63
C ALA A 126 -29.73 -15.07 -22.95
N PRO A 127 -29.96 -16.38 -23.10
CA PRO A 127 -30.54 -16.94 -24.32
C PRO A 127 -31.93 -16.34 -24.59
N ASN A 128 -32.17 -15.93 -25.84
CA ASN A 128 -33.38 -15.23 -26.31
C ASN A 128 -33.52 -13.75 -25.88
N GLY A 129 -32.48 -13.14 -25.32
CA GLY A 129 -32.44 -11.71 -25.03
C GLY A 129 -32.09 -10.90 -26.28
N GLY A 130 -33.10 -10.31 -26.94
CA GLY A 130 -32.94 -9.63 -28.23
C GLY A 130 -32.04 -8.39 -28.20
N LYS A 131 -31.09 -8.31 -29.15
CA LYS A 131 -31.07 -7.43 -30.35
C LYS A 131 -29.72 -7.49 -31.08
N GLU A 132 -28.69 -8.09 -30.51
CA GLU A 132 -27.42 -8.45 -31.19
C GLU A 132 -26.89 -9.75 -30.54
N GLY A 133 -26.24 -10.64 -31.30
CA GLY A 133 -25.81 -11.95 -30.81
C GLY A 133 -24.77 -11.88 -29.67
N VAL A 134 -23.88 -10.88 -29.71
CA VAL A 134 -22.87 -10.58 -28.67
C VAL A 134 -22.76 -9.06 -28.54
N GLN A 135 -22.80 -8.53 -27.32
CA GLN A 135 -22.59 -7.12 -27.03
C GLN A 135 -21.49 -6.95 -26.00
N ILE A 136 -20.63 -5.96 -26.20
CA ILE A 136 -19.61 -5.54 -25.23
C ILE A 136 -20.12 -4.23 -24.62
N LEU A 137 -20.47 -4.27 -23.34
CA LEU A 137 -20.86 -3.09 -22.57
C LEU A 137 -19.65 -2.66 -21.73
N PRO A 138 -18.99 -1.55 -22.08
CA PRO A 138 -17.88 -1.03 -21.28
C PRO A 138 -18.41 -0.47 -19.96
N PHE A 139 -17.72 -0.69 -18.84
CA PHE A 139 -18.13 -0.14 -17.53
C PHE A 139 -17.96 1.39 -17.43
N GLN A 140 -17.17 2.02 -18.31
CA GLN A 140 -17.09 3.48 -18.49
C GLN A 140 -16.99 3.86 -19.97
N GLN A 141 -17.49 5.05 -20.34
CA GLN A 141 -17.15 5.66 -21.63
C GLN A 141 -15.63 5.73 -21.74
N ILE A 142 -15.06 5.13 -22.78
CA ILE A 142 -13.63 5.20 -23.11
C ILE A 142 -13.34 6.63 -23.59
N THR A 143 -13.33 7.58 -22.66
CA THR A 143 -12.78 8.91 -22.85
C THR A 143 -11.62 9.00 -21.89
N ALA A 144 -10.46 8.50 -22.32
CA ALA A 144 -9.19 8.78 -21.67
C ALA A 144 -8.91 10.28 -21.84
N LYS A 145 -9.59 11.13 -21.08
CA LYS A 145 -9.14 12.49 -20.82
C LYS A 145 -8.09 12.37 -19.74
N ASP A 146 -6.86 12.50 -20.18
CA ASP A 146 -5.63 12.42 -19.40
C ASP A 146 -5.68 13.47 -18.25
N GLU A 147 -6.12 13.05 -17.06
CA GLU A 147 -6.18 13.89 -15.85
C GLU A 147 -4.92 13.75 -14.97
N PHE A 148 -3.84 13.15 -15.49
CA PHE A 148 -2.62 12.92 -14.70
C PHE A 148 -1.71 14.16 -14.52
N MET A 149 -2.11 15.33 -15.04
CA MET A 149 -1.36 16.58 -14.87
C MET A 149 -1.95 17.48 -13.77
N LYS A 150 -1.86 17.03 -12.50
CA LYS A 150 -1.88 17.91 -11.32
C LYS A 150 -0.99 17.32 -10.22
N CYS A 151 0.31 17.59 -10.32
CA CYS A 151 1.24 17.56 -9.19
C CYS A 151 1.57 19.01 -8.80
#